data_AF-A0A6I1ZMY2-F1
#
_entry.id   AF-A0A6I1ZMY2-F1
#
_cell.length_a   1.000
_cell.length_b   1.000
_cell.length_c   1.000
_cell.angle_alpha   90.00
_cell.angle_beta   90.00
_cell.angle_gamma   90.00
#
_symmetry.space_group_name_H-M   'P 1'
#
loop_
_entity.id
_entity.type
_entity.pdbx_description
1 polymer ?
#
loop_
_entity_poly.entity_id
_entity_poly.type
_entity_poly.pdbx_seq_one_letter_code
_entity_poly.pdbx_strand_id
1 'polypeptide(L)' 'MAKEYEYTIVIEYDEEIGEYAALVPSLPGCTSQGKTREEAVANVREAIRGHIEALHELGRDIPVEDRVKVAI' A
#
# COMPACT_ATOMS: atom_id res chain seq x y z
N MET A 1 7.87 -18.90 -9.98
CA MET A 1 6.54 -18.31 -10.28
C MET A 1 6.51 -16.94 -9.60
N ALA A 2 6.42 -15.84 -10.35
CA ALA A 2 6.21 -14.53 -9.75
C ALA A 2 4.72 -14.41 -9.39
N LYS A 3 4.40 -14.15 -8.13
CA LYS A 3 3.03 -13.80 -7.72
C LYS A 3 2.88 -12.28 -7.87
N GLU A 4 1.80 -11.87 -8.53
CA GLU A 4 1.40 -10.46 -8.61
C GLU A 4 0.38 -10.18 -7.51
N TYR A 5 0.50 -9.02 -6.87
CA TYR A 5 -0.43 -8.54 -5.86
C TYR A 5 -0.98 -7.18 -6.29
N GLU A 6 -2.27 -7.00 -6.10
CA GLU A 6 -2.95 -5.73 -6.34
C GLU A 6 -3.48 -5.21 -5.00
N TYR A 7 -3.17 -3.95 -4.68
CA TYR A 7 -3.61 -3.29 -3.46
C TYR A 7 -4.19 -1.92 -3.77
N THR A 8 -5.20 -1.54 -3.01
CA THR A 8 -5.79 -0.20 -3.07
C THR A 8 -4.94 0.75 -2.24
N ILE A 9 -4.50 1.84 -2.87
CA ILE A 9 -3.78 2.92 -2.19
C ILE A 9 -4.76 4.08 -2.01
N VAL A 10 -4.95 4.50 -0.77
CA VAL A 10 -5.63 5.75 -0.44
C VAL A 10 -4.56 6.84 -0.35
N ILE A 11 -4.84 8.00 -0.96
CA ILE A 11 -3.93 9.14 -1.00
C ILE A 11 -4.67 10.32 -0.37
N GLU A 12 -4.04 10.95 0.61
CA GLU A 12 -4.54 12.14 1.29
C GLU A 12 -3.44 13.21 1.27
N TYR A 13 -3.81 14.47 1.08
CA TYR A 13 -2.87 15.58 1.23
C TYR A 13 -2.98 16.11 2.66
N ASP A 14 -1.85 16.18 3.34
CA ASP A 14 -1.75 16.75 4.68
C ASP A 14 -1.28 18.20 4.56
N GLU A 15 -2.19 19.13 4.87
CA GLU A 15 -1.94 20.57 4.77
C GLU A 15 -0.99 21.09 5.87
N GLU A 16 -0.84 20.39 6.99
CA GLU A 16 0.03 20.83 8.10
C GLU A 16 1.51 20.59 7.79
N ILE A 17 1.82 19.43 7.20
CA ILE A 17 3.18 19.06 6.79
C ILE A 17 3.48 19.40 5.33
N GLY A 18 2.44 19.63 4.52
CA GLY A 18 2.57 19.98 3.10
C GLY A 18 2.98 18.80 2.21
N GLU A 19 2.62 17.58 2.59
CA GLU A 19 2.98 16.34 1.89
C GLU A 19 1.74 15.46 1.61
N TYR A 20 1.86 14.55 0.65
CA TYR A 20 0.87 13.51 0.39
C TYR A 20 1.19 12.29 1.25
N ALA A 21 0.23 11.83 2.03
CA ALA A 21 0.23 10.55 2.70
C ALA A 21 -0.36 9.47 1.77
N ALA A 22 0.27 8.31 1.73
CA ALA A 22 -0.18 7.13 1.01
C ALA A 22 -0.34 5.98 1.99
N LEU A 23 -1.54 5.40 2.05
CA LEU A 23 -1.88 4.32 2.99
C LEU A 23 -2.53 3.15 2.25
N VAL A 24 -2.22 1.94 2.71
CA VAL A 24 -2.73 0.68 2.15
C VAL A 24 -3.60 -0.01 3.20
N PRO A 25 -4.94 0.16 3.16
CA PRO A 25 -5.82 -0.32 4.22
C PRO A 25 -5.73 -1.83 4.48
N SER A 26 -5.49 -2.61 3.43
CA SER A 26 -5.34 -4.07 3.47
C SER A 26 -4.01 -4.54 4.03
N LEU A 27 -3.00 -3.66 4.14
CA LEU A 27 -1.69 -3.93 4.75
C LEU A 27 -1.46 -2.94 5.91
N PRO A 28 -2.06 -3.17 7.09
CA PRO A 28 -1.91 -2.28 8.24
C PRO A 28 -0.43 -2.06 8.59
N GLY A 29 -0.05 -0.78 8.70
CA GLY A 29 1.34 -0.37 8.93
C GLY A 29 2.18 -0.18 7.66
N CYS A 30 1.63 -0.49 6.48
CA CYS A 30 2.23 -0.15 5.21
C CYS A 30 1.74 1.23 4.74
N THR A 31 2.46 2.26 5.17
CA THR A 31 2.20 3.65 4.82
C THR A 31 3.47 4.33 4.34
N SER A 32 3.33 5.36 3.52
CA SER A 32 4.44 6.22 3.12
C SER A 32 3.96 7.64 2.86
N GLN A 33 4.88 8.53 2.52
CA GLN A 33 4.58 9.92 2.21
C GLN A 33 5.49 10.45 1.10
N GLY A 34 5.13 11.58 0.50
CA GLY A 34 5.93 12.26 -0.51
C GLY A 34 5.43 13.67 -0.79
N LYS A 35 6.29 14.55 -1.30
CA LYS A 35 5.94 15.95 -1.61
C LYS A 35 4.97 16.05 -2.79
N THR A 36 4.95 15.03 -3.65
CA THR A 36 3.96 14.91 -4.71
C THR A 36 3.19 13.60 -4.58
N ARG A 37 2.02 13.54 -5.22
CA ARG A 37 1.22 12.32 -5.30
C ARG A 37 2.02 11.16 -5.91
N GLU A 38 2.80 11.44 -6.95
CA GLU A 38 3.63 10.44 -7.64
C GLU A 38 4.73 9.91 -6.72
N GLU A 39 5.37 10.78 -5.94
CA GLU A 39 6.39 10.40 -4.97
C GLU A 39 5.79 9.52 -3.86
N ALA A 40 4.65 9.93 -3.28
CA ALA A 40 3.98 9.14 -2.25
C ALA A 40 3.58 7.74 -2.77
N VAL A 41 3.10 7.66 -4.02
CA VAL A 41 2.79 6.38 -4.68
C VAL A 41 4.04 5.53 -4.94
N ALA A 42 5.15 6.15 -5.36
CA ALA A 42 6.41 5.42 -5.56
C ALA A 42 6.92 4.86 -4.22
N ASN A 43 6.91 5.68 -3.17
CA ASN A 43 7.41 5.30 -1.85
C ASN A 43 6.54 4.20 -1.21
N VAL A 44 5.21 4.29 -1.31
CA VAL A 44 4.34 3.23 -0.77
C VAL A 44 4.48 1.92 -1.54
N ARG A 45 4.79 1.94 -2.85
CA ARG A 45 5.08 0.72 -3.62
C ARG A 45 6.34 0.01 -3.14
N GLU A 46 7.39 0.75 -2.82
CA GLU A 46 8.59 0.20 -2.18
C GLU A 46 8.24 -0.42 -0.81
N ALA A 47 7.45 0.27 -0.01
CA ALA A 47 7.00 -0.22 1.30
C ALA A 47 6.16 -1.50 1.19
N ILE A 48 5.24 -1.59 0.22
CA ILE A 48 4.45 -2.79 -0.05
C ILE A 48 5.37 -3.98 -0.39
N ARG A 49 6.35 -3.76 -1.27
CA ARG A 49 7.30 -4.81 -1.67
C ARG A 49 8.08 -5.33 -0.47
N GLY A 50 8.68 -4.44 0.32
CA GLY A 50 9.42 -4.83 1.52
C GLY A 50 8.53 -5.53 2.56
N HIS A 51 7.28 -5.10 2.71
CA HIS A 51 6.33 -5.73 3.61
C HIS A 51 5.99 -7.17 3.19
N ILE A 52 5.75 -7.40 1.90
CA ILE A 52 5.47 -8.73 1.34
C ILE A 52 6.69 -9.66 1.49
N GLU A 53 7.89 -9.16 1.21
CA GLU A 53 9.14 -9.90 1.41
C GLU A 53 9.30 -10.33 2.87
N ALA A 54 9.07 -9.41 3.82
CA ALA A 54 9.11 -9.72 5.25
C ALA A 54 8.04 -10.75 5.67
N LEU A 55 6.81 -10.65 5.18
CA LEU A 55 5.76 -11.65 5.48
C LEU A 55 6.16 -13.04 4.96
N HIS A 56 6.74 -13.10 3.76
CA HIS A 56 7.24 -14.34 3.18
C HIS A 56 8.37 -14.96 4.03
N GLU A 57 9.35 -14.16 4.45
CA GLU A 57 10.44 -14.63 5.33
C GLU A 57 9.95 -15.13 6.69
N LEU A 58 8.91 -14.49 7.23
CA LEU A 58 8.28 -14.88 8.49
C LEU A 58 7.31 -16.07 8.34
N GLY A 59 7.08 -16.58 7.13
CA GLY A 59 6.11 -17.65 6.86
C GLY A 59 4.67 -17.26 7.18
N ARG A 60 4.35 -15.96 7.09
CA ARG A 60 3.01 -15.41 7.35
C ARG A 60 2.22 -15.29 6.05
N ASP A 61 0.90 -15.38 6.18
CA ASP A 61 0.01 -15.15 5.05
C ASP A 61 0.09 -13.69 4.58
N ILE A 62 0.06 -13.53 3.26
CA ILE A 62 0.05 -12.23 2.61
C ILE A 62 -1.41 -11.82 2.42
N PRO A 63 -1.88 -10.71 3.02
CA PRO A 63 -3.25 -10.24 2.85
C PRO A 63 -3.53 -9.97 1.37
N VAL A 64 -4.69 -10.41 0.88
CA VAL A 64 -5.15 -10.16 -0.48
C VAL A 64 -6.51 -9.46 -0.43
N GLU A 65 -6.71 -8.48 -1.30
CA GLU A 65 -7.99 -7.77 -1.39
C GLU A 65 -9.01 -8.57 -2.20
N ASP A 66 -10.16 -8.86 -1.60
CA ASP A 66 -11.30 -9.42 -2.32
C ASP A 66 -12.02 -8.30 -3.09
N ARG A 67 -11.97 -8.35 -4.43
CA ARG A 67 -12.77 -7.46 -5.28
C ARG A 67 -14.22 -7.94 -5.36
N VAL A 68 -15.03 -7.55 -4.39
CA VAL A 68 -16.47 -7.87 -4.37
C VAL A 68 -17.22 -6.92 -5.31
N LYS A 69 -17.86 -7.49 -6.35
CA LYS A 69 -18.81 -6.73 -7.19
C LYS A 69 -20.18 -6.75 -6.53
N VAL A 70 -20.64 -5.60 -6.03
CA VAL A 70 -22.01 -5.43 -5.55
C VAL A 70 -22.87 -4.98 -6.73
N ALA A 71 -23.82 -5.81 -7.16
CA ALA A 71 -24.88 -5.38 -8.08
C ALA A 71 -25.96 -4.69 -7.25
N ILE A 72 -26.11 -3.38 -7.44
CA ILE A 72 -27.23 -2.59 -6.91
C ILE A 72 -28.36 -2.49 -7.93
#